data_AF-A0A7V9G227-F1
#
_entry.id   AF-A0A7V9G227-F1
#
_cell.length_a   1.000
_cell.length_b   1.000
_cell.length_c   1.000
_cell.angle_alpha   90.00
_cell.angle_beta   90.00
_cell.angle_gamma   90.00
#
_symmetry.space_group_name_H-M   'P 1'
#
loop_
_entity.id
_entity.type
_entity.pdbx_description
1 polymer ?
#
loop_
_entity_poly.entity_id
_entity_poly.type
_entity_poly.pdbx_seq_one_letter_code
_entity_poly.pdbx_strand_id
1 'polypeptide(L)'
;EMSWEAFVRLAFDEVRMAGAGSPQVARRMKAALTDLEAVALPERVPILEHQLDLLAAATESLMDDARDVRMAMREDREGIGAAAGAEGG
;
A
#
# COMPACT_ATOMS: atom_id res chain seq x y z
N GLU A 1 8.56 -20.81 11.70
CA GLU A 1 8.51 -19.34 11.86
C GLU A 1 8.20 -18.73 10.49
N MET A 2 7.39 -17.69 10.41
CA MET A 2 6.98 -17.09 9.13
C MET A 2 8.09 -16.15 8.64
N SER A 3 8.49 -16.27 7.37
CA SER A 3 9.45 -15.33 6.77
C SER A 3 8.82 -13.95 6.59
N TRP A 4 9.65 -12.91 6.52
CA TRP A 4 9.20 -11.54 6.24
C TRP A 4 8.38 -11.47 4.93
N GLU A 5 8.86 -12.12 3.87
CA GLU A 5 8.18 -12.14 2.57
C GLU A 5 6.81 -12.81 2.64
N ALA A 6 6.71 -13.92 3.38
CA ALA A 6 5.44 -14.61 3.60
C ALA A 6 4.47 -13.74 4.40
N PHE A 7 4.96 -12.99 5.40
CA PHE A 7 4.15 -12.04 6.15
C PHE A 7 3.62 -10.90 5.27
N VAL A 8 4.47 -10.29 4.45
CA VAL A 8 4.07 -9.21 3.53
C VAL A 8 3.02 -9.71 2.54
N ARG A 9 3.23 -10.87 1.92
CA ARG A 9 2.24 -11.48 1.02
C ARG A 9 0.91 -11.73 1.72
N LEU A 10 0.94 -12.33 2.92
CA LEU A 10 -0.24 -12.55 3.73
C LEU A 10 -0.99 -11.25 4.04
N ALA A 11 -0.26 -10.17 4.33
CA ALA A 11 -0.86 -8.88 4.69
C ALA A 11 -1.51 -8.15 3.49
N PHE A 12 -0.97 -8.31 2.28
CA PHE A 12 -1.34 -7.45 1.15
C PHE A 12 -2.00 -8.16 -0.04
N ASP A 13 -1.76 -9.46 -0.28
CA ASP A 13 -2.25 -10.11 -1.50
C ASP A 13 -3.78 -10.14 -1.57
N GLU A 14 -4.46 -10.58 -0.50
CA GLU A 14 -5.93 -10.66 -0.48
C GLU A 14 -6.58 -9.27 -0.50
N VAL A 15 -6.01 -8.32 0.23
CA VAL A 15 -6.50 -6.94 0.27
C VAL A 15 -6.36 -6.29 -1.10
N ARG A 16 -5.25 -6.54 -1.81
CA ARG A 16 -5.06 -6.07 -3.19
C ARG A 16 -6.09 -6.67 -4.12
N MET A 17 -6.30 -7.99 -4.07
CA MET A 17 -7.26 -8.67 -4.95
C MET A 17 -8.70 -8.18 -4.73
N ALA A 18 -9.10 -7.95 -3.48
CA ALA A 18 -10.44 -7.47 -3.16
C ALA A 18 -10.61 -5.95 -3.33
N GLY A 19 -9.52 -5.18 -3.18
CA GLY A 19 -9.56 -3.73 -2.96
C GLY A 19 -8.97 -2.87 -4.06
N ALA A 20 -8.19 -3.42 -5.01
CA ALA A 20 -7.47 -2.63 -6.00
C ALA A 20 -8.39 -1.84 -6.96
N GLY A 21 -9.65 -2.23 -7.13
CA GLY A 21 -10.65 -1.45 -7.89
C GLY A 21 -11.29 -0.29 -7.10
N SER A 22 -10.98 -0.16 -5.81
CA SER A 22 -11.46 0.94 -4.96
C SER A 22 -10.33 1.97 -4.78
N PRO A 23 -10.49 3.23 -5.26
CA PRO A 23 -9.42 4.23 -5.19
C PRO A 23 -8.94 4.48 -3.77
N GLN A 24 -9.87 4.45 -2.81
CA GLN A 24 -9.56 4.73 -1.43
C GLN A 24 -8.85 3.56 -0.73
N VAL A 25 -9.12 2.31 -1.10
CA VAL A 25 -8.40 1.14 -0.55
C VAL A 25 -7.00 1.09 -1.15
N ALA A 26 -6.87 1.23 -2.47
CA ALA A 26 -5.58 1.28 -3.14
C ALA A 26 -4.67 2.38 -2.59
N ARG A 27 -5.21 3.59 -2.36
CA ARG A 27 -4.47 4.70 -1.74
C ARG A 27 -3.92 4.35 -0.36
N ARG A 28 -4.74 3.72 0.49
CA ARG A 28 -4.30 3.29 1.84
C ARG A 28 -3.25 2.19 1.78
N MET A 29 -3.40 1.24 0.86
CA MET A 29 -2.38 0.19 0.65
C MET A 29 -1.06 0.79 0.20
N LYS A 30 -1.08 1.72 -0.76
CA LYS A 30 0.13 2.43 -1.21
C LYS A 30 0.81 3.14 -0.04
N ALA A 31 0.04 3.88 0.76
CA ALA A 31 0.57 4.59 1.94
C ALA A 31 1.23 3.62 2.93
N ALA A 32 0.55 2.53 3.29
CA ALA A 32 1.11 1.52 4.20
C ALA A 32 2.39 0.87 3.68
N LEU A 33 2.45 0.52 2.39
CA LEU A 33 3.64 -0.06 1.77
C LEU A 33 4.81 0.94 1.73
N THR A 34 4.52 2.21 1.40
CA THR A 34 5.54 3.28 1.36
C THR A 34 6.08 3.58 2.76
N ASP A 35 5.21 3.62 3.78
CA ASP A 35 5.60 3.83 5.17
C ASP A 35 6.46 2.67 5.69
N LEU A 36 6.10 1.42 5.32
CA LEU A 36 6.90 0.24 5.65
C LEU A 36 8.27 0.28 4.97
N GLU A 37 8.34 0.69 3.70
CA GLU A 37 9.59 0.82 2.95
C GLU A 37 10.54 1.81 3.63
N ALA A 38 10.02 2.93 4.15
CA ALA A 38 10.81 3.95 4.83
C ALA A 38 11.47 3.49 6.14
N VAL A 39 10.94 2.44 6.78
CA VAL A 39 11.44 1.93 8.08
C VAL A 39 12.05 0.52 7.97
N ALA A 40 11.89 -0.15 6.83
CA ALA A 40 12.38 -1.52 6.63
C ALA A 40 13.90 -1.57 6.50
N LEU A 41 14.48 -2.71 6.89
CA LEU A 41 15.87 -3.02 6.57
C LEU A 41 16.03 -3.21 5.05
N PRO A 42 17.20 -2.91 4.46
CA PRO A 42 17.40 -2.98 3.01
C PRO A 42 17.01 -4.34 2.38
N GLU A 43 17.28 -5.46 3.06
CA GLU A 43 16.92 -6.80 2.58
C GLU A 43 15.42 -7.08 2.55
N ARG A 44 14.61 -6.24 3.23
CA ARG A 44 13.15 -6.36 3.33
C ARG A 44 12.41 -5.49 2.33
N VAL A 45 13.09 -4.53 1.71
CA VAL A 45 12.53 -3.57 0.74
C VAL A 45 12.04 -4.24 -0.56
N PRO A 46 12.75 -5.20 -1.18
CA PRO A 46 12.36 -5.71 -2.49
C PRO A 46 10.94 -6.31 -2.58
N ILE A 47 10.46 -6.94 -1.49
CA ILE A 47 9.09 -7.48 -1.47
C ILE A 47 8.03 -6.38 -1.32
N LEU A 48 8.38 -5.23 -0.70
CA LEU A 48 7.48 -4.08 -0.58
C LEU A 48 7.35 -3.36 -1.92
N GLU A 49 8.48 -3.13 -2.62
CA GLU A 49 8.51 -2.60 -4.00
C GLU A 49 7.67 -3.49 -4.94
N HIS A 50 7.85 -4.81 -4.85
CA HIS A 50 7.06 -5.74 -5.64
C HIS A 50 5.55 -5.63 -5.39
N GLN A 51 5.11 -5.45 -4.14
CA GLN A 51 3.70 -5.27 -3.81
C GLN A 51 3.16 -3.91 -4.28
N LEU A 52 3.98 -2.85 -4.27
CA LEU A 52 3.63 -1.56 -4.85
C LEU A 52 3.40 -1.67 -6.37
N ASP A 53 4.27 -2.40 -7.06
CA ASP A 53 4.13 -2.66 -8.50
C ASP A 53 2.85 -3.45 -8.83
N LEU A 54 2.57 -4.51 -8.06
CA LEU A 54 1.35 -5.30 -8.22
C LEU A 54 0.09 -4.48 -7.96
N LEU A 55 0.13 -3.57 -6.98
CA LEU A 55 -0.96 -2.66 -6.68
C LEU A 55 -1.20 -1.68 -7.84
N ALA A 56 -0.13 -1.07 -8.37
CA ALA A 56 -0.21 -0.16 -9.52
C ALA A 56 -0.88 -0.84 -10.71
N ALA A 57 -0.36 -2.00 -11.12
CA ALA A 57 -0.89 -2.76 -12.25
C ALA A 57 -2.37 -3.17 -12.04
N ALA A 58 -2.74 -3.56 -10.82
CA ALA A 58 -4.11 -3.92 -10.51
C ALA A 58 -5.06 -2.71 -10.58
N THR A 59 -4.65 -1.54 -10.09
CA THR A 59 -5.46 -0.31 -10.18
C THR A 59 -5.67 0.11 -11.64
N GLU A 60 -4.63 0.07 -12.46
CA GLU A 60 -4.72 0.38 -13.90
C GLU A 60 -5.63 -0.59 -14.64
N SER A 61 -5.62 -1.87 -14.26
CA SER A 61 -6.45 -2.89 -14.90
C SER A 61 -7.93 -2.86 -14.48
N LEU A 62 -8.24 -2.36 -13.28
CA LEU A 62 -9.60 -2.46 -12.70
C LEU A 62 -10.38 -1.14 -12.74
N MET A 63 -9.73 0.00 -12.98
CA MET A 63 -10.36 1.30 -13.04
C MET A 63 -10.43 1.81 -14.48
N ASP A 64 -11.64 2.13 -14.95
CA ASP A 64 -11.84 2.69 -16.29
C ASP A 64 -11.37 4.15 -16.41
N ASP A 65 -11.43 4.91 -15.31
CA ASP A 65 -11.05 6.32 -15.31
C ASP A 65 -9.62 6.54 -14.82
N ALA A 66 -8.77 7.05 -15.71
CA ALA A 66 -7.39 7.39 -15.37
C ALA A 66 -7.27 8.45 -14.26
N ARG A 67 -8.32 9.25 -13.99
CA ARG A 67 -8.37 10.17 -12.84
C ARG A 67 -8.42 9.41 -11.52
N ASP A 68 -9.15 8.30 -11.48
CA ASP A 68 -9.29 7.46 -10.30
C ASP A 68 -7.99 6.71 -10.02
N VAL A 69 -7.32 6.21 -11.06
CA VAL A 69 -5.96 5.62 -10.94
C VAL A 69 -4.98 6.65 -10.36
N ARG A 70 -4.96 7.88 -10.90
CA ARG A 70 -4.09 8.95 -10.39
C ARG A 70 -4.41 9.33 -8.95
N MET A 71 -5.68 9.33 -8.57
CA MET A 71 -6.11 9.60 -7.20
C MET A 71 -5.69 8.48 -6.25
N ALA A 72 -5.88 7.23 -6.66
CA ALA A 72 -5.48 6.04 -5.92
C ALA A 72 -3.96 5.98 -5.69
N MET A 73 -3.18 6.34 -6.70
CA MET A 73 -1.72 6.24 -6.66
C MET A 73 -1.03 7.54 -6.24
N ARG A 74 -1.76 8.52 -5.68
CA ARG A 74 -1.18 9.73 -5.11
C ARG A 74 -0.52 9.42 -3.76
N GLU A 75 0.64 10.04 -3.49
CA GLU A 75 1.26 9.99 -2.15
C GLU A 75 0.28 10.54 -1.10
N ASP A 76 -0.08 9.73 -0.11
CA ASP A 76 -0.93 10.14 0.99
C ASP A 76 -0.07 10.53 2.20
N ARG A 77 0.48 11.74 2.19
CA ARG A 77 1.34 12.22 3.28
C ARG A 77 0.61 12.44 4.61
N GLU A 78 -0.72 12.29 4.66
CA GLU A 78 -1.57 12.65 5.82
C GLU A 78 -2.46 11.49 6.34
N GLY A 79 -2.31 10.27 5.83
CA GLY A 79 -3.40 9.28 5.87
C GLY A 79 -3.59 8.43 7.12
N ILE A 80 -2.55 8.14 7.92
CA ILE A 80 -2.65 7.13 9.01
C ILE A 80 -1.93 7.55 10.32
N GLY A 81 -0.97 8.48 10.29
CA GLY A 81 -0.20 8.89 11.48
C GLY A 81 -0.77 10.04 12.32
N ALA A 82 -1.61 10.91 11.75
CA ALA A 82 -2.07 12.12 12.46
C ALA A 82 -3.10 11.85 13.57
N ALA A 83 -3.85 10.74 13.50
CA ALA A 83 -4.82 10.39 14.54
C ALA A 83 -4.20 9.66 15.75
N ALA A 84 -3.07 8.97 15.57
CA ALA A 84 -2.42 8.21 16.64
C ALA A 84 -1.42 9.05 17.47
N GLY A 85 -1.00 10.22 16.97
CA GLY A 85 -0.04 11.12 17.65
C GLY A 85 -0.67 12.28 18.43
N ALA A 86 -2.00 12.48 18.33
CA ALA A 86 -2.69 13.61 18.98
C ALA A 86 -3.18 13.31 20.41
N GLU A 87 -3.12 12.06 20.86
CA GLU A 87 -3.46 11.66 22.24
C GLU A 87 -2.21 11.13 22.95
N GLY A 88 -1.30 12.03 23.32
CA GLY A 88 -0.08 11.64 24.04
C GLY A 88 0.85 12.80 24.43
N GLY A 89 0.33 14.02 24.55
CA GLY A 89 1.04 15.19 25.07
C GLY A 89 0.57 15.60 26.45
#